data_AF-A0A2G8JM76-F1
#
_entry.id   AF-A0A2G8JM76-F1
#
_cell.length_a   1.000
_cell.length_b   1.000
_cell.length_c   1.000
_cell.angle_alpha   90.00
_cell.angle_beta   90.00
_cell.angle_gamma   90.00
#
_symmetry.space_group_name_H-M   'P 1'
#
loop_
_entity.id
_entity.type
_entity.pdbx_description
1 polymer ?
#
loop_
_entity_poly.entity_id
_entity_poly.type
_entity_poly.pdbx_seq_one_letter_code
_entity_poly.pdbx_strand_id
1 'polypeptide(L)'
;MICLSKIYDDHKDQFNILKELYHFEVPKSSNKEELRQIQEKRAAQLSDLKNAITWCLEGDVESTHTDTDNLPKSWQKMLGLIKDLKASSAEPLNGELLHMAGETTCDDEDDLPHHVSSYEEIGALMVQVQEVLSGIPKPIMVTIARSSLDDYCPKKQVGRIQELVIKMLNDLYTDVEVQKDYEDEIVSTSSETKT
;
A
#
# COMPACT_ATOMS: atom_id res chain seq x y z
N MET A 1 -8.09 11.88 -2.31
CA MET A 1 -7.36 10.61 -2.53
C MET A 1 -6.63 10.75 -3.86
N ILE A 2 -5.31 10.93 -3.81
CA ILE A 2 -4.49 11.16 -5.00
C ILE A 2 -4.41 9.83 -5.74
N CYS A 3 -4.87 9.81 -7.00
CA CYS A 3 -4.72 8.65 -7.89
C CYS A 3 -3.24 8.26 -7.91
N LEU A 4 -2.87 7.12 -7.33
CA LEU A 4 -1.51 6.57 -7.43
C LEU A 4 -1.08 6.43 -8.89
N SER A 5 -2.04 6.24 -9.81
CA SER A 5 -1.81 6.24 -11.26
C SER A 5 -1.34 7.59 -11.83
N LYS A 6 -1.70 8.74 -11.23
CA LYS A 6 -1.19 10.06 -11.66
C LYS A 6 0.21 10.33 -11.12
N ILE A 7 0.55 9.81 -9.95
CA ILE A 7 1.92 9.87 -9.41
C ILE A 7 2.86 9.00 -10.26
N TYR A 8 2.36 7.86 -10.76
CA TYR A 8 3.12 6.94 -11.60
C TYR A 8 3.55 7.54 -12.96
N ASP A 9 2.73 8.39 -13.57
CA ASP A 9 3.08 9.01 -14.88
C ASP A 9 4.03 10.22 -14.75
N ASP A 10 3.92 11.04 -13.71
CA ASP A 10 4.77 12.24 -13.54
C ASP A 10 6.16 11.93 -12.95
N HIS A 11 6.34 10.79 -12.27
CA HIS A 11 7.60 10.42 -11.58
C HIS A 11 8.13 9.02 -11.93
N LYS A 12 7.83 8.54 -13.15
CA LYS A 12 8.17 7.19 -13.59
C LYS A 12 9.67 6.89 -13.51
N ASP A 13 10.53 7.85 -13.86
CA ASP A 13 11.98 7.66 -13.86
C ASP A 13 12.54 7.59 -12.44
N GLN A 14 12.07 8.45 -11.53
CA GLN A 14 12.41 8.40 -10.11
C GLN A 14 11.99 7.06 -9.49
N PHE A 15 10.80 6.58 -9.85
CA PHE A 15 10.29 5.30 -9.38
C PHE A 15 11.10 4.12 -9.91
N ASN A 16 11.55 4.15 -11.17
CA ASN A 16 12.43 3.11 -11.73
C ASN A 16 13.80 3.06 -11.03
N ILE A 17 14.37 4.21 -10.68
CA ILE A 17 15.62 4.28 -9.91
C ILE A 17 15.41 3.68 -8.52
N LEU A 18 14.29 4.00 -7.86
CA LEU A 18 13.94 3.43 -6.56
C LEU A 18 13.77 1.91 -6.64
N LYS A 19 13.09 1.41 -7.67
CA LYS A 19 12.96 -0.03 -7.96
C LYS A 19 14.31 -0.72 -8.09
N GLU A 20 15.23 -0.14 -8.85
CA GLU A 20 16.56 -0.71 -9.03
C GLU A 20 17.37 -0.73 -7.71
N LEU A 21 17.28 0.33 -6.91
CA LEU A 21 18.00 0.45 -5.64
C LEU A 21 17.51 -0.55 -4.59
N TYR A 22 16.19 -0.76 -4.53
CA TYR A 22 15.55 -1.62 -3.54
C TYR A 22 15.34 -3.06 -4.02
N HIS A 23 15.67 -3.37 -5.27
CA HIS A 23 15.50 -4.70 -5.84
C HIS A 23 16.03 -5.81 -4.91
N PHE A 24 15.21 -6.84 -4.74
CA PHE A 24 15.48 -7.99 -3.89
C PHE A 24 15.07 -9.28 -4.60
N GLU A 25 16.00 -10.22 -4.72
CA GLU A 25 15.71 -11.54 -5.26
C GLU A 25 15.10 -12.44 -4.19
N VAL A 26 13.83 -12.83 -4.40
CA VAL A 26 13.13 -13.74 -3.49
C VAL A 26 13.85 -15.10 -3.43
N PRO A 27 14.13 -15.64 -2.21
CA PRO A 27 14.75 -16.95 -2.07
C PRO A 27 13.93 -18.06 -2.73
N LYS A 28 14.58 -18.85 -3.59
CA LYS A 28 13.97 -20.07 -4.19
C LYS A 28 14.12 -21.30 -3.30
N SER A 29 14.94 -21.20 -2.25
CA SER A 29 15.29 -22.30 -1.36
C SER A 29 14.57 -22.15 -0.02
N SER A 30 14.13 -23.27 0.55
CA SER A 30 13.58 -23.35 1.90
C SER A 30 14.64 -23.72 2.96
N ASN A 31 15.93 -23.71 2.59
CA ASN A 31 17.02 -24.00 3.51
C ASN A 31 17.18 -22.87 4.54
N LYS A 32 17.09 -23.21 5.83
CA LYS A 32 17.14 -22.23 6.94
C LYS A 32 18.42 -21.39 6.97
N GLU A 33 19.57 -21.98 6.66
CA GLU A 33 20.84 -21.24 6.72
C GLU A 33 20.99 -20.28 5.54
N GLU A 34 20.55 -20.69 4.36
CA GLU A 34 20.51 -19.81 3.18
C GLU A 34 19.51 -18.66 3.40
N LEU A 35 18.34 -18.95 3.95
CA LEU A 35 17.34 -17.93 4.31
C LEU A 35 17.90 -16.93 5.33
N ARG A 36 18.64 -17.41 6.34
CA ARG A 36 19.28 -16.52 7.32
C ARG A 36 20.30 -15.58 6.66
N GLN A 37 21.15 -16.11 5.78
CA GLN A 37 22.14 -15.30 5.07
C GLN A 37 21.48 -14.28 4.14
N ILE A 38 20.36 -14.63 3.50
CA ILE A 38 19.60 -13.70 2.67
C ILE A 38 18.96 -12.60 3.52
N GLN A 39 18.38 -12.95 4.68
CA GLN A 39 17.84 -11.97 5.63
C GLN A 39 18.91 -10.99 6.12
N GLU A 40 20.10 -11.49 6.48
CA GLU A 40 21.22 -10.65 6.91
C GLU A 40 21.68 -9.70 5.79
N LYS A 41 21.81 -10.21 4.56
CA LYS A 41 22.15 -9.39 3.38
C LYS A 41 21.09 -8.33 3.10
N ARG A 42 19.80 -8.68 3.20
CA ARG A 42 18.70 -7.74 2.99
C ARG A 42 18.67 -6.66 4.06
N ALA A 43 18.84 -7.03 5.32
CA ALA A 43 18.91 -6.07 6.42
C ALA A 43 20.09 -5.09 6.24
N ALA A 44 21.25 -5.59 5.80
CA ALA A 44 22.40 -4.73 5.49
C ALA A 44 22.10 -3.77 4.32
N GLN A 45 21.52 -4.26 3.22
CA GLN A 45 21.12 -3.42 2.08
C GLN A 45 20.16 -2.28 2.50
N LEU A 46 19.10 -2.61 3.24
CA LEU A 46 18.11 -1.62 3.69
C LEU A 46 18.74 -0.58 4.62
N SER A 47 19.59 -1.02 5.55
CA SER A 47 20.36 -0.13 6.43
C SER A 47 21.28 0.80 5.63
N ASP A 48 21.98 0.27 4.62
CA ASP A 48 22.88 1.07 3.78
C ASP A 48 22.13 2.11 2.94
N LEU A 49 20.95 1.77 2.40
CA LEU A 49 20.09 2.70 1.67
C LEU A 49 19.53 3.79 2.57
N LYS A 50 19.12 3.45 3.79
CA LYS A 50 18.66 4.43 4.80
C LYS A 50 19.77 5.42 5.16
N ASN A 51 20.99 4.91 5.36
CA ASN A 51 22.17 5.75 5.61
C ASN A 51 22.48 6.66 4.42
N ALA A 52 22.36 6.14 3.19
CA ALA A 52 22.55 6.92 1.97
C ALA A 52 21.54 8.07 1.86
N ILE A 53 20.25 7.80 2.14
CA ILE A 53 19.19 8.82 2.14
C ILE A 53 19.49 9.90 3.17
N THR A 54 19.79 9.49 4.40
CA THR A 54 20.11 10.41 5.52
C THR A 54 21.30 11.30 5.15
N TRP A 55 22.38 10.70 4.65
CA TRP A 55 23.57 11.43 4.20
C TRP A 55 23.25 12.43 3.07
N CYS A 56 22.44 12.05 2.09
CA CYS A 56 22.07 12.92 0.97
C CYS A 56 21.13 14.07 1.36
N LEU A 57 20.34 13.90 2.43
CA LEU A 57 19.39 14.91 2.90
C LEU A 57 20.01 15.88 3.90
N GLU A 58 20.86 15.38 4.80
CA GLU A 58 21.58 16.18 5.80
C GLU A 58 22.81 16.89 5.22
N GLY A 59 23.43 16.30 4.19
CA GLY A 59 24.52 16.91 3.47
C GLY A 59 24.03 18.08 2.63
N ASP A 60 24.65 19.25 2.80
CA ASP A 60 24.57 20.32 1.81
C ASP A 60 25.50 19.96 0.64
N VAL A 61 25.08 18.97 -0.16
CA VAL A 61 25.90 18.36 -1.23
C VAL A 61 26.28 19.40 -2.31
N GLU A 62 25.66 20.58 -2.31
CA GLU A 62 26.04 21.70 -3.17
C GLU A 62 27.15 22.59 -2.59
N SER A 63 27.37 22.62 -1.27
CA SER A 63 28.37 23.49 -0.63
C SER A 63 29.62 22.76 -0.14
N THR A 64 29.56 21.43 0.04
CA THR A 64 30.74 20.63 0.37
C THR A 64 31.39 20.05 -0.88
N HIS A 65 32.71 20.26 -1.06
CA HIS A 65 33.58 19.54 -2.00
C HIS A 65 33.70 18.06 -1.64
N THR A 66 32.56 17.38 -1.50
CA THR A 66 32.47 15.95 -1.25
C THR A 66 32.78 15.25 -2.55
N ASP A 67 33.81 14.41 -2.54
CA ASP A 67 34.22 13.58 -3.65
C ASP A 67 33.15 12.50 -3.91
N THR A 68 32.11 12.89 -4.65
CA THR A 68 30.98 12.03 -5.01
C THR A 68 31.39 10.90 -5.95
N ASP A 69 32.55 11.03 -6.61
CA ASP A 69 33.04 10.06 -7.60
C ASP A 69 33.54 8.77 -6.94
N ASN A 70 33.92 8.83 -5.67
CA ASN A 70 34.34 7.67 -4.86
C ASN A 70 33.22 6.97 -4.09
N LEU A 71 31.97 7.43 -4.22
CA LEU A 71 30.83 6.80 -3.55
C LEU A 71 30.42 5.47 -4.20
N PRO A 72 29.82 4.54 -3.43
CA PRO A 72 29.17 3.37 -4.02
C PRO A 72 28.13 3.80 -5.08
N LYS A 73 28.00 3.00 -6.15
CA LYS A 73 27.06 3.31 -7.24
C LYS A 73 25.61 3.50 -6.76
N SER A 74 25.18 2.73 -5.76
CA SER A 74 23.84 2.87 -5.15
C SER A 74 23.66 4.24 -4.48
N TRP A 75 24.71 4.77 -3.85
CA TRP A 75 24.69 6.09 -3.22
C TRP A 75 24.69 7.21 -4.27
N GLN A 76 25.45 7.04 -5.37
CA GLN A 76 25.40 7.99 -6.49
C GLN A 76 24.01 8.06 -7.13
N LYS A 77 23.36 6.92 -7.33
CA LYS A 77 21.98 6.84 -7.82
C LYS A 77 20.98 7.47 -6.84
N MET A 78 21.12 7.17 -5.55
CA MET A 78 20.29 7.77 -4.49
C MET A 78 20.45 9.30 -4.45
N LEU A 79 21.67 9.80 -4.63
CA LEU A 79 21.95 11.23 -4.67
C LEU A 79 21.27 11.90 -5.88
N GLY A 80 21.36 11.29 -7.07
CA GLY A 80 20.67 11.76 -8.27
C GLY A 80 19.15 11.82 -8.05
N LEU A 81 18.59 10.72 -7.53
CA LEU A 81 17.16 10.63 -7.21
C LEU A 81 16.70 11.75 -6.26
N ILE A 82 17.44 11.98 -5.16
CA ILE A 82 17.09 13.01 -4.17
C ILE A 82 17.18 14.41 -4.78
N LYS A 83 18.17 14.69 -5.64
CA LYS A 83 18.28 15.97 -6.35
C LYS A 83 17.09 16.19 -7.28
N ASP A 84 16.71 15.19 -8.05
CA ASP A 84 15.58 15.27 -8.98
C ASP A 84 14.24 15.43 -8.24
N LEU A 85 14.06 14.74 -7.11
CA LEU A 85 12.87 14.88 -6.26
C LEU A 85 12.79 16.27 -5.60
N LYS A 86 13.91 16.82 -5.12
CA LYS A 86 13.97 18.18 -4.59
C LYS A 86 13.68 19.24 -5.66
N ALA A 87 14.10 19.01 -6.91
CA ALA A 87 13.85 19.93 -8.01
C ALA A 87 12.40 19.90 -8.53
N SER A 88 11.72 18.75 -8.39
CA SER A 88 10.35 18.55 -8.88
C SER A 88 9.24 18.82 -7.84
N SER A 89 9.58 18.93 -6.55
CA SER A 89 8.62 19.19 -5.47
C SER A 89 8.87 20.54 -4.79
N ALA A 90 7.80 21.29 -4.53
CA ALA A 90 7.85 22.50 -3.70
C ALA A 90 7.90 22.18 -2.18
N GLU A 91 7.58 20.94 -1.81
CA GLU A 91 7.56 20.48 -0.41
C GLU A 91 8.90 19.83 -0.02
N PRO A 92 9.32 19.97 1.26
CA PRO A 92 10.53 19.33 1.74
C PRO A 92 10.41 17.81 1.67
N LEU A 93 11.40 17.17 1.05
CA LEU A 93 11.46 15.72 0.92
C LEU A 93 11.68 15.07 2.31
N ASN A 94 10.80 14.14 2.67
CA ASN A 94 10.95 13.34 3.88
C ASN A 94 11.68 12.03 3.55
N GLY A 95 12.90 11.87 4.07
CA GLY A 95 13.72 10.69 3.84
C GLY A 95 13.16 9.39 4.40
N GLU A 96 12.42 9.46 5.51
CA GLU A 96 11.76 8.29 6.09
C GLU A 96 10.62 7.81 5.18
N LEU A 97 9.81 8.73 4.65
CA LEU A 97 8.77 8.38 3.68
C LEU A 97 9.37 7.81 2.38
N LEU A 98 10.47 8.39 1.89
CA LEU A 98 11.16 7.89 0.70
C LEU A 98 11.71 6.47 0.93
N HIS A 99 12.30 6.22 2.10
CA HIS A 99 12.81 4.90 2.45
C HIS A 99 11.68 3.87 2.54
N MET A 100 10.59 4.19 3.25
CA MET A 100 9.42 3.30 3.35
C MET A 100 8.76 3.05 1.99
N ALA A 101 8.71 4.04 1.11
CA ALA A 101 8.19 3.87 -0.25
C ALA A 101 9.03 2.82 -1.00
N GLY A 102 10.36 2.90 -0.92
CA GLY A 102 11.25 1.90 -1.51
C GLY A 102 11.02 0.50 -0.96
N GLU A 103 10.96 0.36 0.37
CA GLU A 103 10.72 -0.93 1.04
C GLU A 103 9.38 -1.58 0.66
N THR A 104 8.33 -0.79 0.48
CA THR A 104 6.96 -1.31 0.33
C THR A 104 6.50 -1.49 -1.11
N THR A 105 7.17 -0.87 -2.08
CA THR A 105 6.69 -0.82 -3.49
C THR A 105 7.64 -1.42 -4.51
N CYS A 106 8.86 -1.79 -4.11
CA CYS A 106 9.93 -2.18 -5.04
C CYS A 106 10.41 -3.63 -4.90
N ASP A 107 9.86 -4.39 -3.95
CA ASP A 107 10.26 -5.78 -3.67
C ASP A 107 9.51 -6.82 -4.51
N ASP A 108 8.42 -6.42 -5.17
CA ASP A 108 7.59 -7.32 -5.95
C ASP A 108 7.77 -7.07 -7.47
N GLU A 109 8.26 -8.09 -8.18
CA GLU A 109 8.26 -8.17 -9.65
C GLU A 109 6.84 -8.44 -10.20
N ASP A 110 5.96 -8.99 -9.36
CA ASP A 110 4.56 -9.25 -9.67
C ASP A 110 3.69 -8.26 -8.90
N ASP A 111 2.79 -7.55 -9.58
CA ASP A 111 1.77 -6.73 -8.93
C ASP A 111 1.13 -7.52 -7.76
N LEU A 112 0.87 -6.82 -6.64
CA LEU A 112 0.13 -7.34 -5.47
C LEU A 112 -0.90 -8.40 -5.92
N PRO A 113 -0.95 -9.60 -5.30
CA PRO A 113 -1.78 -10.70 -5.77
C PRO A 113 -3.19 -10.26 -6.15
N HIS A 114 -3.44 -10.08 -7.46
CA HIS A 114 -4.67 -9.50 -7.97
C HIS A 114 -5.70 -10.61 -8.24
N HIS A 115 -6.03 -11.37 -7.19
CA HIS A 115 -7.10 -12.36 -7.28
C HIS A 115 -8.44 -11.67 -7.01
N VAL A 116 -9.29 -11.62 -8.04
CA VAL A 116 -10.68 -11.21 -7.89
C VAL A 116 -11.51 -12.44 -7.62
N SER A 117 -12.08 -12.54 -6.41
CA SER A 117 -12.87 -13.70 -6.01
C SER A 117 -14.11 -13.90 -6.88
N SER A 118 -14.41 -15.16 -7.19
CA SER A 118 -15.65 -15.54 -7.88
C SER A 118 -16.86 -15.43 -6.95
N TYR A 119 -18.06 -15.46 -7.52
CA TYR A 119 -19.29 -15.42 -6.70
C TYR A 119 -19.43 -16.65 -5.81
N GLU A 120 -18.97 -17.81 -6.28
CA GLU A 120 -18.95 -19.07 -5.54
C GLU A 120 -17.98 -18.98 -4.36
N GLU A 121 -16.79 -18.41 -4.56
CA GLU A 121 -15.79 -18.19 -3.51
C GLU A 121 -16.32 -17.24 -2.44
N ILE A 122 -16.92 -16.12 -2.85
CA ILE A 122 -17.56 -15.16 -1.93
C ILE A 122 -18.69 -15.85 -1.16
N GLY A 123 -19.54 -16.63 -1.83
CA GLY A 123 -20.62 -17.37 -1.19
C GLY A 123 -20.12 -18.39 -0.16
N ALA A 124 -19.07 -19.14 -0.49
CA ALA A 124 -18.44 -20.08 0.43
C ALA A 124 -17.81 -19.38 1.64
N LEU A 125 -17.20 -18.21 1.45
CA LEU A 125 -16.69 -17.38 2.54
C LEU A 125 -17.83 -16.91 3.46
N MET A 126 -18.96 -16.48 2.89
CA MET A 126 -20.11 -16.04 3.70
C MET A 126 -20.66 -17.15 4.60
N VAL A 127 -20.69 -18.41 4.11
CA VAL A 127 -21.10 -19.56 4.92
C VAL A 127 -20.13 -19.78 6.08
N GLN A 128 -18.82 -19.73 5.83
CA GLN A 128 -17.81 -19.89 6.89
C GLN A 128 -17.88 -18.77 7.93
N VAL A 129 -18.08 -17.52 7.49
CA VAL A 129 -18.28 -16.38 8.40
C VAL A 129 -19.54 -16.60 9.24
N GLN A 130 -20.62 -17.08 8.65
CA GLN A 130 -21.85 -17.38 9.37
C GLN A 130 -21.64 -18.45 10.44
N GLU A 131 -20.90 -19.52 10.13
CA GLU A 131 -20.53 -20.57 11.09
C GLU A 131 -19.73 -20.00 12.26
N VAL A 132 -18.73 -19.16 11.99
CA VAL A 132 -17.93 -18.50 13.04
C VAL A 132 -18.80 -17.60 13.91
N LEU A 133 -19.67 -16.79 13.29
CA LEU A 133 -20.56 -15.88 14.01
C LEU A 133 -21.64 -16.62 14.81
N SER A 134 -22.04 -17.82 14.40
CA SER A 134 -22.98 -18.64 15.18
C SER A 134 -22.39 -19.13 16.51
N GLY A 135 -21.05 -19.17 16.61
CA GLY A 135 -20.33 -19.59 17.81
C GLY A 135 -20.05 -18.46 18.81
N ILE A 136 -20.29 -17.20 18.46
CA ILE A 136 -20.07 -16.06 19.36
C ILE A 136 -21.39 -15.61 20.02
N PRO A 137 -21.35 -15.01 21.23
CA PRO A 137 -22.52 -14.40 21.84
C PRO A 137 -23.11 -13.32 20.94
N LYS A 138 -24.45 -13.18 20.94
CA LYS A 138 -25.16 -12.18 20.13
C LYS A 138 -24.59 -10.77 20.42
N PRO A 139 -24.02 -10.07 19.41
CA PRO A 139 -23.50 -8.73 19.59
C PRO A 139 -24.63 -7.72 19.75
N ILE A 140 -24.35 -6.62 20.46
CA ILE A 140 -25.29 -5.49 20.59
C ILE A 140 -25.29 -4.63 19.31
N MET A 141 -24.14 -4.52 18.65
CA MET A 141 -23.94 -3.69 17.46
C MET A 141 -22.89 -4.34 16.56
N VAL A 142 -23.09 -4.23 15.24
CA VAL A 142 -22.14 -4.67 14.22
C VAL A 142 -21.84 -3.47 13.32
N THR A 143 -20.57 -3.09 13.22
CA THR A 143 -20.10 -2.01 12.34
C THR A 143 -19.35 -2.61 11.16
N ILE A 144 -19.70 -2.20 9.94
CA ILE A 144 -19.08 -2.70 8.71
C ILE A 144 -18.51 -1.51 7.95
N ALA A 145 -17.21 -1.52 7.69
CA ALA A 145 -16.56 -0.54 6.82
C ALA A 145 -16.69 -0.96 5.35
N ARG A 146 -17.15 -0.05 4.49
CA ARG A 146 -17.27 -0.27 3.05
C ARG A 146 -16.08 0.38 2.33
N SER A 147 -15.16 -0.42 1.83
CA SER A 147 -14.11 0.05 0.92
C SER A 147 -14.58 -0.07 -0.54
N SER A 148 -14.97 1.05 -1.14
CA SER A 148 -15.48 1.09 -2.52
C SER A 148 -14.72 2.03 -3.45
N LEU A 149 -13.81 2.83 -2.89
CA LEU A 149 -13.03 3.84 -3.62
C LEU A 149 -11.54 3.51 -3.65
N ASP A 150 -11.10 2.52 -2.90
CA ASP A 150 -9.76 1.98 -3.03
C ASP A 150 -9.68 0.96 -4.18
N ASP A 151 -8.48 0.72 -4.67
CA ASP A 151 -8.23 -0.26 -5.74
C ASP A 151 -8.20 -1.71 -5.19
N TYR A 152 -8.51 -1.90 -3.90
CA TYR A 152 -8.52 -3.21 -3.24
C TYR A 152 -9.82 -3.98 -3.45
N CYS A 153 -10.98 -3.32 -3.51
CA CYS A 153 -12.27 -4.00 -3.73
C CYS A 153 -12.81 -3.75 -5.15
N PRO A 154 -13.10 -4.80 -5.95
CA PRO A 154 -13.72 -4.65 -7.26
C PRO A 154 -15.07 -3.93 -7.15
N LYS A 155 -15.16 -2.69 -7.67
CA LYS A 155 -16.34 -1.81 -7.55
C LYS A 155 -17.66 -2.48 -7.95
N LYS A 156 -17.61 -3.42 -8.90
CA LYS A 156 -18.77 -4.18 -9.39
C LYS A 156 -19.31 -5.21 -8.37
N GLN A 157 -18.48 -5.68 -7.45
CA GLN A 157 -18.83 -6.71 -6.46
C GLN A 157 -19.27 -6.13 -5.11
N VAL A 158 -18.84 -4.91 -4.77
CA VAL A 158 -19.10 -4.25 -3.47
C VAL A 158 -20.57 -4.35 -3.04
N GLY A 159 -21.50 -3.95 -3.92
CA GLY A 159 -22.93 -3.94 -3.60
C GLY A 159 -23.46 -5.34 -3.28
N ARG A 160 -23.02 -6.34 -4.05
CA ARG A 160 -23.45 -7.72 -3.87
C ARG A 160 -22.90 -8.33 -2.58
N ILE A 161 -21.62 -8.09 -2.27
CA ILE A 161 -20.99 -8.54 -1.02
C ILE A 161 -21.74 -7.95 0.17
N GLN A 162 -22.08 -6.66 0.11
CA GLN A 162 -22.84 -5.99 1.16
C GLN A 162 -24.23 -6.62 1.38
N GLU A 163 -24.98 -6.89 0.31
CA GLU A 163 -26.27 -7.58 0.41
C GLU A 163 -26.14 -8.96 1.05
N LEU A 164 -25.10 -9.71 0.70
CA LEU A 164 -24.84 -11.04 1.27
C LEU A 164 -24.54 -10.95 2.77
N VAL A 165 -23.71 -10.00 3.18
CA VAL A 165 -23.39 -9.80 4.61
C VAL A 165 -24.63 -9.39 5.41
N ILE A 166 -25.42 -8.44 4.90
CA ILE A 166 -26.66 -8.01 5.57
C ILE A 166 -27.65 -9.16 5.68
N LYS A 167 -27.79 -9.97 4.62
CA LYS A 167 -28.66 -11.15 4.65
C LYS A 167 -28.20 -12.16 5.70
N MET A 168 -26.91 -12.50 5.70
CA MET A 168 -26.32 -13.45 6.64
C MET A 168 -26.46 -12.99 8.11
N LEU A 169 -26.31 -11.69 8.38
CA LEU A 169 -26.55 -11.13 9.72
C LEU A 169 -28.02 -11.16 10.14
N ASN A 170 -28.95 -10.89 9.21
CA ASN A 170 -30.38 -11.02 9.48
C ASN A 170 -30.78 -12.47 9.77
N ASP A 171 -30.26 -13.42 9.00
CA ASP A 171 -30.49 -14.85 9.17
C ASP A 171 -29.96 -15.36 10.53
N LEU A 172 -28.87 -14.79 11.04
CA LEU A 172 -28.27 -15.17 12.32
C LEU A 172 -28.97 -14.55 13.53
N TYR A 173 -29.20 -13.24 13.51
CA TYR A 173 -29.54 -12.50 14.73
C TYR A 173 -31.01 -12.15 14.88
N THR A 174 -31.79 -12.17 13.78
CA THR A 174 -33.20 -11.74 13.68
C THR A 174 -33.40 -10.28 14.15
N ASP A 175 -34.28 -9.53 13.47
CA ASP A 175 -34.60 -8.12 13.81
C ASP A 175 -33.39 -7.18 13.84
N VAL A 176 -32.52 -7.25 12.83
CA VAL A 176 -31.37 -6.35 12.71
C VAL A 176 -31.82 -5.04 12.05
N GLU A 177 -31.73 -3.94 12.79
CA GLU A 177 -31.84 -2.59 12.23
C GLU A 177 -30.57 -2.26 11.43
N VAL A 178 -30.72 -1.85 10.18
CA VAL A 178 -29.58 -1.57 9.28
C VAL A 178 -29.55 -0.08 8.96
N GLN A 179 -28.49 0.58 9.42
CA GLN A 179 -28.15 1.96 9.08
C GLN A 179 -27.02 1.99 8.05
N LYS A 180 -27.16 2.80 7.01
CA LYS A 180 -26.22 2.88 5.88
C LYS A 180 -25.70 4.31 5.72
N ASP A 181 -24.77 4.70 6.58
CA ASP A 181 -24.27 6.08 6.67
C ASP A 181 -23.69 6.64 5.36
N TYR A 182 -23.20 5.76 4.48
CA TYR A 182 -22.65 6.16 3.19
C TYR A 182 -23.71 6.69 2.19
N GLU A 183 -25.01 6.47 2.43
CA GLU A 183 -26.08 7.00 1.58
C GLU A 183 -26.36 8.48 1.88
N ASP A 184 -26.12 8.93 3.11
CA ASP A 184 -26.32 10.31 3.54
C ASP A 184 -25.25 11.26 2.96
N GLU A 185 -24.02 10.76 2.76
CA GLU A 185 -22.92 11.53 2.15
C GLU A 185 -23.14 11.87 0.66
N ILE A 186 -23.94 11.06 -0.05
CA ILE A 186 -24.27 11.25 -1.48
C ILE A 186 -25.28 12.38 -1.68
N VAL A 187 -26.14 12.63 -0.69
CA VAL A 187 -27.15 13.70 -0.75
C VAL A 187 -26.51 15.07 -0.52
N SER A 188 -25.52 15.18 0.37
CA SER A 188 -24.80 16.44 0.61
C SER A 188 -24.05 16.95 -0.62
N THR A 189 -23.50 16.06 -1.44
CA THR A 189 -22.70 16.43 -2.62
C THR A 189 -23.52 16.83 -3.86
N SER A 190 -24.82 16.55 -3.87
CA SER A 190 -25.73 16.88 -4.98
C SER A 190 -26.34 18.29 -4.87
N SER A 191 -26.12 18.99 -3.75
CA SER A 191 -26.75 20.29 -3.46
C SER A 191 -25.86 21.52 -3.73
N GLU A 192 -24.58 21.33 -4.05
CA GLU A 192 -23.63 22.43 -4.27
C GLU A 192 -23.50 22.90 -5.74
N THR A 193 -24.29 22.37 -6.70
CA THR A 193 -24.27 22.83 -8.10
C THR A 193 -25.55 23.55 -8.54
N LYS A 194 -25.97 24.53 -7.74
CA LYS A 194 -26.91 25.56 -8.22
C LYS A 194 -26.75 26.85 -7.42
N THR A 195 -25.81 27.70 -7.82
CA THR A 195 -26.02 29.15 -7.97
C THR A 195 -24.97 29.70 -8.94
#